data_AF-A0A6P3ZD89-F1
#
_entry.id   AF-A0A6P3ZD89-F1
#
_cell.length_a   1.000
_cell.length_b   1.000
_cell.length_c   1.000
_cell.angle_alpha   90.00
_cell.angle_beta   90.00
_cell.angle_gamma   90.00
#
_symmetry.space_group_name_H-M   'P 1'
#
loop_
_entity.id
_entity.type
_entity.pdbx_description
1 polymer ?
#
loop_
_entity_poly.entity_id
_entity_poly.type
_entity_poly.pdbx_seq_one_letter_code
_entity_poly.pdbx_strand_id
1 'polypeptide(L)' 'MDSEAQKSSLNPSAMLASLLGRRTKLQEELRNIERQVYDMETSYLQDPSQCGNVLKGFEGFLSSSKSTALYGSG' A
#
# COMPACT_ATOMS: atom_id res chain seq x y z
N MET A 1 3.64 -3.92 -53.82
CA MET A 1 3.36 -5.16 -53.05
C MET A 1 3.25 -4.68 -51.62
N ASP A 2 2.15 -4.02 -51.26
CA ASP A 2 2.08 -3.22 -50.03
C ASP A 2 0.67 -3.29 -49.45
N SER A 3 0.18 -4.50 -49.18
CA SER A 3 -1.15 -4.70 -48.57
C SER A 3 -1.16 -5.72 -47.43
N GLU A 4 0.01 -6.17 -46.96
CA GLU A 4 0.12 -7.18 -45.90
C GLU A 4 0.59 -6.64 -44.55
N ALA A 5 0.99 -5.37 -44.44
CA ALA A 5 1.51 -4.82 -43.18
C ALA A 5 0.42 -4.35 -42.19
N GLN A 6 -0.86 -4.36 -42.57
CA GLN A 6 -1.94 -3.74 -41.78
C GLN A 6 -3.03 -4.70 -41.26
N LYS A 7 -2.91 -6.01 -41.50
CA LYS A 7 -3.84 -7.04 -40.98
C LYS A 7 -3.43 -7.62 -39.62
N SER A 8 -2.40 -7.08 -38.97
CA SER A 8 -1.96 -7.50 -37.64
C SER A 8 -2.82 -6.93 -36.50
N SER A 9 -3.86 -6.14 -36.79
CA SER A 9 -4.61 -5.36 -35.78
C SER A 9 -6.03 -5.85 -35.45
N LEU A 10 -6.54 -6.97 -35.98
CA LEU A 10 -8.01 -7.20 -35.95
C LEU A 10 -8.46 -8.64 -35.62
N ASN A 11 -7.86 -9.32 -34.63
CA ASN A 11 -8.57 -10.45 -34.01
C ASN A 11 -9.28 -9.97 -32.73
N PRO A 12 -10.59 -9.68 -32.77
CA PRO A 12 -11.35 -9.21 -31.61
C PRO A 12 -11.30 -10.22 -30.45
N SER A 13 -11.17 -11.51 -30.74
CA SER A 13 -11.02 -12.55 -29.70
C SER A 13 -9.68 -12.44 -28.97
N ALA A 14 -8.60 -12.09 -29.68
CA ALA A 14 -7.29 -11.91 -29.05
C ALA A 14 -7.25 -10.65 -28.18
N MET A 15 -7.88 -9.56 -28.64
CA MET A 15 -8.04 -8.34 -27.83
C MET A 15 -8.87 -8.62 -26.58
N LEU A 16 -9.99 -9.33 -26.71
CA LEU A 16 -10.84 -9.71 -25.57
C LEU A 16 -10.07 -10.58 -24.56
N ALA A 17 -9.31 -11.58 -25.03
CA ALA A 17 -8.49 -12.41 -24.17
C ALA A 17 -7.44 -11.59 -23.39
N SER A 18 -6.78 -10.63 -24.07
CA SER A 18 -5.84 -9.71 -23.43
C SER A 18 -6.52 -8.82 -22.37
N LEU A 19 -7.70 -8.28 -22.66
CA LEU A 19 -8.48 -7.48 -21.72
C LEU A 19 -8.93 -8.28 -20.50
N LEU A 20 -9.38 -9.52 -20.70
CA LEU A 20 -9.75 -10.43 -19.60
C LEU A 20 -8.52 -10.79 -18.75
N GLY A 21 -7.38 -11.08 -19.39
CA GLY A 21 -6.12 -11.33 -18.67
C GLY A 21 -5.69 -10.13 -17.83
N ARG A 22 -5.79 -8.91 -18.39
CA ARG A 22 -5.52 -7.67 -17.66
C ARG A 22 -6.49 -7.48 -16.49
N ARG A 23 -7.78 -7.77 -16.68
CA ARG A 23 -8.78 -7.71 -15.60
C ARG A 23 -8.40 -8.64 -14.46
N THR A 24 -8.07 -9.89 -14.75
CA THR A 24 -7.68 -10.88 -13.73
C THR A 24 -6.42 -10.44 -12.99
N LYS A 25 -5.42 -9.92 -13.71
CA LYS A 25 -4.19 -9.40 -13.08
C LYS A 25 -4.48 -8.25 -12.12
N LEU A 26 -5.31 -7.29 -12.52
CA LEU A 26 -5.70 -6.16 -11.66
C LEU A 26 -6.48 -6.62 -10.41
N GLN A 27 -7.35 -7.63 -10.56
CA GLN A 27 -8.08 -8.19 -9.43
C GLN A 27 -7.15 -8.89 -8.42
N GLU A 28 -6.11 -9.56 -8.92
CA GLU A 28 -5.10 -10.18 -8.06
C GLU A 28 -4.21 -9.13 -7.38
N GLU A 29 -3.78 -8.10 -8.09
CA GLU A 29 -3.02 -6.98 -7.52
C GLU A 29 -3.82 -6.27 -6.42
N LEU A 30 -5.12 -6.03 -6.63
CA LEU A 30 -5.99 -5.44 -5.61
C LEU A 30 -6.04 -6.29 -4.34
N ARG A 31 -6.27 -7.60 -4.47
CA ARG A 31 -6.30 -8.53 -3.32
C ARG A 31 -4.97 -8.51 -2.56
N ASN A 32 -3.86 -8.47 -3.27
CA ASN A 32 -2.53 -8.43 -2.66
C ASN A 32 -2.29 -7.13 -1.89
N ILE A 33 -2.74 -5.99 -2.43
CA ILE A 33 -2.64 -4.69 -1.75
C ILE A 33 -3.51 -4.70 -0.48
N GLU A 34 -4.75 -5.16 -0.55
CA GLU A 34 -5.65 -5.23 0.61
C GLU A 34 -5.05 -6.08 1.74
N ARG A 35 -4.46 -7.23 1.37
CA ARG A 35 -3.76 -8.09 2.32
C ARG A 35 -2.54 -7.38 2.93
N GLN A 36 -1.74 -6.71 2.10
CA GLN A 36 -0.56 -6.00 2.58
C GLN A 36 -0.92 -4.87 3.55
N VAL A 37 -2.00 -4.13 3.27
CA VAL A 37 -2.53 -3.09 4.17
C VAL A 37 -2.94 -3.71 5.50
N TYR A 38 -3.70 -4.80 5.47
CA TYR A 38 -4.12 -5.50 6.68
C TYR A 38 -2.92 -5.98 7.53
N ASP A 39 -1.93 -6.61 6.89
CA ASP A 39 -0.74 -7.12 7.58
C ASP A 39 0.06 -5.96 8.21
N MET A 40 0.19 -4.84 7.49
CA MET A 40 0.88 -3.63 7.95
C MET A 40 0.14 -2.97 9.11
N GLU A 41 -1.17 -2.81 9.02
CA GLU A 41 -2.01 -2.25 10.09
C GLU A 41 -1.95 -3.14 11.34
N THR A 42 -2.04 -4.46 11.16
CA THR A 42 -1.91 -5.43 12.25
C THR A 42 -0.56 -5.29 12.94
N SER A 43 0.54 -5.25 12.17
CA SER A 43 1.88 -5.06 12.72
C SER A 43 2.04 -3.72 13.43
N TYR A 44 1.50 -2.64 12.86
CA TYR A 44 1.57 -1.29 13.45
C TYR A 44 0.84 -1.19 14.79
N LEU A 45 -0.29 -1.90 14.93
CA LEU A 45 -1.07 -1.90 16.17
C LEU A 45 -0.53 -2.84 17.24
N GLN A 46 0.13 -3.93 16.83
CA GLN A 46 0.72 -4.91 17.73
C GLN A 46 2.09 -4.49 18.24
N ASP A 47 2.83 -3.64 17.53
CA ASP A 47 4.12 -3.14 18.00
C ASP A 47 3.91 -2.24 19.25
N PRO A 48 4.46 -2.61 20.42
CA PRO A 48 4.32 -1.80 21.63
C PRO A 48 5.21 -0.56 21.52
N SER A 49 4.76 0.45 20.75
CA SER A 49 5.47 1.72 20.66
C SER A 49 5.39 2.45 22.01
N GLN A 50 6.53 2.55 22.71
CA GLN A 50 6.64 3.28 23.98
C GLN A 50 6.23 4.77 23.86
N CYS A 51 6.28 5.32 22.65
CA CYS A 51 6.01 6.71 22.35
C CYS A 51 4.56 6.99 21.92
N GLY A 52 3.69 5.97 21.86
CA GLY A 52 2.32 6.10 21.37
C GLY A 52 2.20 5.94 19.85
N ASN A 53 0.98 6.03 19.32
CA ASN A 53 0.69 5.83 17.90
C ASN A 53 -0.48 6.72 17.43
N VAL A 54 -0.73 6.78 16.12
CA VAL A 54 -1.73 7.73 15.56
C VAL A 54 -3.14 7.51 16.10
N LEU A 55 -3.46 6.29 16.57
CA LEU A 55 -4.79 5.97 17.11
C LEU A 55 -4.89 6.24 18.61
N LYS A 56 -3.82 6.02 19.37
CA LYS A 56 -3.80 6.15 20.83
C LYS A 56 -3.30 7.51 21.31
N GLY A 57 -2.69 8.30 20.44
CA GLY A 57 -1.98 9.53 20.77
C GLY A 57 -0.50 9.29 21.10
N PHE A 58 0.27 10.37 21.22
CA PHE A 58 1.72 10.37 21.45
C PHE A 58 2.09 10.94 22.83
N GLU A 59 1.20 10.79 23.81
CA GLU A 59 1.30 11.42 25.13
C GLU A 59 2.54 10.94 25.89
N GLY A 60 2.93 9.67 25.75
CA GLY A 60 4.15 9.12 26.34
C GLY A 60 5.40 9.87 25.86
N PHE A 61 5.47 10.16 24.55
CA PHE A 61 6.56 10.95 23.97
C PHE A 61 6.57 12.41 24.46
N LEU A 62 5.39 13.04 24.55
CA LEU A 62 5.24 14.41 25.05
C LEU A 62 5.60 14.52 26.54
N SER A 63 5.26 13.51 27.34
CA SER A 63 5.62 13.44 28.76
C SER A 63 7.13 13.28 28.96
N SER A 64 7.78 12.42 28.16
CA SER A 64 9.25 12.32 28.16
C SER A 64 9.93 13.62 27.76
N SER A 65 9.41 14.34 26.76
CA SER A 65 9.96 15.63 26.32
C SER A 65 9.89 16.71 27.40
N LYS A 66 8.81 16.74 28.20
CA LYS A 66 8.70 17.64 29.36
C LYS A 66 9.70 17.29 30.47
N SER A 67 9.98 16.00 30.67
CA SER A 67 10.99 15.55 31.65
C SER A 67 12.40 16.00 31.26
N THR A 68 12.80 15.94 29.99
CA THR A 68 14.13 16.38 29.57
C THR A 68 14.31 17.90 29.66
N ALA A 69 13.25 18.67 29.35
CA ALA A 69 13.28 20.13 29.47
C ALA A 69 13.37 20.62 30.93
N LEU A 70 12.76 19.90 31.89
CA LEU A 70 12.79 20.23 33.32
C LEU A 70 14.15 19.94 34.00
N TYR A 71 14.95 19.02 33.47
CA TYR A 71 16.30 18.70 34.00
C TYR A 71 17.44 19.44 33.28
N GLY A 72 17.16 20.17 32.19
CA GLY A 72 18.14 20.98 31.44
C GLY A 72 18.25 22.44 31.91
N SER A 73 17.43 22.86 32.86
CA SER A 73 17.50 24.15 33.53
C SER A 73 18.05 23.96 34.95
N GLY A 74 19.36 23.75 35.05
CA GLY A 74 20.12 23.69 36.29
C GLY A 74 21.41 24.45 36.14
#